data_AF-A0A034WSA0-F1
#
_entry.id   AF-A0A034WSA0-F1
#
_cell.length_a   1.000
_cell.length_b   1.000
_cell.length_c   1.000
_cell.angle_alpha   90.00
_cell.angle_beta   90.00
_cell.angle_gamma   90.00
#
_symmetry.space_group_name_H-M   'P 1'
#
loop_
_entity.id
_entity.type
_entity.pdbx_description
1 polymer ?
#
loop_
_entity_poly.entity_id
_entity_poly.type
_entity_poly.pdbx_seq_one_letter_code
_entity_poly.pdbx_strand_id
1 'polypeptide(L)'
;MAKKIPFNVVFATDEDPAFPASELNTHGPTVHGWRSAPGNTSTPHDIVLRFHRPAKICRIQILAHQFHIPEKVELWLHYSPKGIPSTPSSQCFDFLGFVALSDNAATNYKSRELQSVR
;
A
#
# COMPACT_ATOMS: atom_id res chain seq x y z
N MET A 1 0.30 -23.07 -6.63
CA MET A 1 0.72 -21.73 -7.14
C MET A 1 0.09 -20.66 -6.29
N ALA A 2 0.87 -19.68 -5.81
CA ALA A 2 0.32 -18.50 -5.17
C ALA A 2 -0.43 -17.68 -6.22
N LYS A 3 -1.69 -17.32 -5.94
CA LYS A 3 -2.50 -16.45 -6.80
C LYS A 3 -2.50 -15.04 -6.23
N LYS A 4 -2.61 -14.05 -7.10
CA LYS A 4 -2.80 -12.67 -6.69
C LYS A 4 -4.09 -12.54 -5.88
N ILE A 5 -4.01 -11.91 -4.71
CA ILE A 5 -5.18 -11.66 -3.86
C ILE A 5 -5.84 -10.38 -4.37
N PRO A 6 -7.09 -10.43 -4.86
CA PRO A 6 -7.79 -9.22 -5.30
C PRO A 6 -8.20 -8.37 -4.09
N PHE A 7 -8.03 -7.07 -4.22
CA PHE A 7 -8.33 -6.09 -3.18
C PHE A 7 -8.93 -4.82 -3.78
N ASN A 8 -9.49 -3.99 -2.91
CA ASN A 8 -9.78 -2.59 -3.21
C ASN A 8 -9.20 -1.68 -2.14
N VAL A 9 -8.77 -0.49 -2.53
CA VAL A 9 -8.54 0.61 -1.60
C VAL A 9 -9.89 1.03 -1.02
N VAL A 10 -9.95 1.13 0.31
CA VAL A 10 -11.15 1.58 1.03
C VAL A 10 -10.91 2.85 1.84
N PHE A 11 -9.65 3.24 2.02
CA PHE A 11 -9.25 4.46 2.71
C PHE A 11 -7.82 4.85 2.28
N ALA A 12 -7.58 6.15 2.19
CA ALA A 12 -6.25 6.75 2.17
C ALA A 12 -6.31 8.03 3.03
N THR A 13 -5.25 8.33 3.79
CA THR A 13 -5.18 9.56 4.60
C THR A 13 -5.33 10.80 3.73
N ASP A 14 -4.68 10.78 2.57
CA ASP A 14 -4.73 11.81 1.57
C ASP A 14 -4.38 11.24 0.18
N GLU A 15 -4.61 12.04 -0.85
CA GLU A 15 -4.25 11.70 -2.21
C GLU A 15 -4.02 12.95 -3.05
N ASP A 16 -3.10 12.84 -4.00
CA ASP A 16 -3.00 13.78 -5.10
C ASP A 16 -4.13 13.49 -6.11
N PRO A 17 -4.95 14.48 -6.52
CA PRO A 17 -5.99 14.28 -7.51
C PRO A 17 -5.51 13.70 -8.85
N ALA A 18 -4.24 13.92 -9.22
CA ALA A 18 -3.62 13.33 -10.41
C ALA A 18 -3.15 11.88 -10.21
N PHE A 19 -3.01 11.44 -8.96
CA PHE A 19 -2.54 10.10 -8.56
C PHE A 19 -3.40 9.52 -7.42
N PRO A 20 -4.72 9.35 -7.66
CA PRO A 20 -5.66 8.96 -6.61
C PRO A 20 -5.42 7.53 -6.15
N ALA A 21 -5.76 7.22 -4.90
CA ALA A 21 -5.52 5.89 -4.33
C ALA A 21 -6.28 4.79 -5.09
N SER A 22 -7.41 5.14 -5.71
CA SER A 22 -8.20 4.23 -6.55
C SER A 22 -7.43 3.63 -7.74
N GLU A 23 -6.35 4.26 -8.22
CA GLU A 23 -5.47 3.71 -9.26
C GLU A 23 -4.86 2.35 -8.86
N LEU A 24 -4.67 2.10 -7.56
CA LEU A 24 -4.14 0.83 -7.06
C LEU A 24 -5.12 -0.34 -7.17
N ASN A 25 -6.41 -0.08 -7.43
CA ASN A 25 -7.42 -1.13 -7.65
C ASN A 25 -7.19 -1.86 -8.98
N THR A 26 -6.55 -1.18 -9.93
CA THR A 26 -6.21 -1.73 -11.24
C THR A 26 -4.71 -1.97 -11.27
N HIS A 27 -4.27 -3.02 -11.96
CA HIS A 27 -2.85 -3.28 -12.13
C HIS A 27 -2.54 -3.48 -13.59
N GLY A 28 -1.58 -2.73 -14.08
CA GLY A 28 -1.14 -2.77 -15.46
C GLY A 28 0.07 -1.87 -15.66
N PRO A 29 0.71 -1.90 -16.84
CA PRO A 29 1.86 -1.06 -17.12
C PRO A 29 1.50 0.44 -17.20
N THR A 30 0.22 0.77 -17.40
CA THR A 30 -0.28 2.13 -17.59
C THR A 30 -0.83 2.76 -16.31
N VAL A 31 -0.87 2.04 -15.18
CA VAL A 31 -1.40 2.60 -13.93
C VAL A 31 -0.38 3.54 -13.34
N HIS A 32 -0.84 4.72 -12.91
CA HIS A 32 0.04 5.74 -12.37
C HIS A 32 0.41 5.41 -10.92
N GLY A 33 -0.51 4.78 -10.21
CA GLY A 33 -0.39 4.48 -8.79
C GLY A 33 -0.93 5.61 -7.91
N TRP A 34 -0.60 5.54 -6.63
CA TRP A 34 -1.03 6.49 -5.62
C TRP A 34 0.12 7.41 -5.20
N ARG A 35 -0.20 8.67 -4.91
CA ARG A 35 0.68 9.63 -4.24
C ARG A 35 -0.10 10.38 -3.17
N SER A 36 0.54 10.63 -2.03
CA SER A 36 -0.01 11.55 -1.01
C SER A 36 -0.17 12.97 -1.56
N ALA A 37 -1.01 13.78 -0.92
CA ALA A 37 -1.33 15.11 -1.41
C ALA A 37 -0.08 16.02 -1.38
N PRO A 38 0.22 16.75 -2.46
CA PRO A 38 1.36 17.65 -2.48
C PRO A 38 1.18 18.75 -1.42
N GLY A 39 2.18 18.89 -0.55
CA GLY A 39 2.17 19.87 0.54
C GLY A 39 1.60 19.36 1.86
N ASN A 40 1.06 18.14 1.91
CA ASN A 40 0.77 17.50 3.20
C ASN A 40 2.07 16.94 3.79
N THR A 41 2.51 17.53 4.90
CA THR A 41 3.72 17.09 5.62
C THR A 41 3.40 16.15 6.78
N SER A 42 2.14 15.76 6.96
CA SER A 42 1.73 14.86 8.03
C SER A 42 2.15 13.44 7.70
N THR A 43 3.13 12.93 8.44
CA THR A 43 3.54 11.52 8.39
C THR A 43 3.06 10.79 9.65
N PRO A 44 2.55 9.55 9.55
CA PRO A 44 2.49 8.71 8.34
C PRO A 44 1.31 9.04 7.39
N HIS A 45 1.45 8.60 6.13
CA HIS A 45 0.35 8.55 5.17
C HIS A 45 -0.14 7.11 5.07
N ASP A 46 -1.39 6.87 5.49
CA ASP A 46 -1.95 5.53 5.58
C ASP A 46 -2.80 5.20 4.36
N ILE A 47 -2.78 3.93 3.97
CA ILE A 47 -3.68 3.36 2.96
C ILE A 47 -4.22 2.02 3.44
N VAL A 48 -5.53 1.81 3.34
CA VAL A 48 -6.18 0.58 3.76
C VAL A 48 -6.69 -0.18 2.54
N LEU A 49 -6.21 -1.42 2.40
CA LEU A 49 -6.61 -2.34 1.35
C LEU A 49 -7.55 -3.40 1.93
N ARG A 50 -8.73 -3.54 1.34
CA ARG A 50 -9.70 -4.58 1.69
C ARG A 50 -9.68 -5.69 0.66
N PHE A 51 -9.37 -6.90 1.09
CA PHE A 51 -9.46 -8.09 0.25
C PHE A 51 -10.92 -8.41 -0.08
N HIS A 52 -11.17 -8.91 -1.28
CA HIS A 52 -12.53 -9.30 -1.68
C HIS A 52 -13.05 -10.49 -0.88
N ARG A 53 -12.13 -11.35 -0.40
CA ARG A 53 -12.41 -12.52 0.44
C ARG A 53 -11.29 -12.69 1.46
N PRO A 54 -11.57 -13.30 2.62
CA PRO A 54 -10.54 -13.79 3.53
C PRO A 54 -9.45 -14.57 2.77
N ALA A 55 -8.20 -14.20 2.96
CA ALA A 55 -7.07 -14.79 2.27
C ALA A 55 -5.84 -14.80 3.18
N LYS A 56 -4.98 -15.81 3.00
CA LYS A 56 -3.67 -15.86 3.63
C LYS A 56 -2.68 -15.08 2.76
N ILE A 57 -2.06 -14.06 3.32
CA ILE A 57 -0.95 -13.35 2.68
C ILE A 57 0.29 -14.24 2.78
N CYS A 58 0.90 -14.54 1.64
CA CYS A 58 2.15 -15.30 1.55
C CYS A 58 3.31 -14.49 0.97
N ARG A 59 2.98 -13.30 0.44
CA ARG A 59 3.94 -12.37 -0.16
C ARG A 59 3.29 -11.01 -0.34
N ILE A 60 4.03 -9.96 -0.03
CA ILE A 60 3.68 -8.58 -0.35
C ILE A 60 4.76 -8.04 -1.27
N GLN A 61 4.34 -7.43 -2.38
CA GLN A 61 5.22 -6.76 -3.33
C GLN A 61 4.85 -5.29 -3.40
N ILE A 62 5.83 -4.41 -3.15
CA ILE A 62 5.67 -2.96 -3.12
C ILE A 62 6.52 -2.39 -4.24
N LEU A 63 5.92 -1.59 -5.12
CA LEU A 63 6.63 -0.91 -6.20
C LEU A 63 6.58 0.60 -5.95
N ALA A 64 7.70 1.19 -5.56
CA ALA A 64 7.82 2.63 -5.34
C ALA A 64 8.28 3.35 -6.61
N HIS A 65 7.75 4.55 -6.82
CA HIS A 65 8.19 5.42 -7.91
C HIS A 65 9.60 5.93 -7.63
N GLN A 66 10.47 5.96 -8.64
CA GLN A 66 11.91 6.24 -8.50
C GLN A 66 12.28 7.60 -7.88
N PHE A 67 11.33 8.55 -7.86
CA PHE A 67 11.48 9.89 -7.28
C PHE A 67 10.64 10.13 -6.01
N HIS A 68 9.82 9.16 -5.62
CA HIS A 68 8.95 9.25 -4.45
C HIS A 68 9.04 7.94 -3.67
N ILE A 69 10.25 7.63 -3.20
CA ILE A 69 10.52 6.39 -2.48
C ILE A 69 10.33 6.64 -0.99
N PRO A 70 9.38 5.96 -0.33
CA PRO A 70 9.23 6.06 1.12
C PRO A 70 10.42 5.39 1.81
N GLU A 71 10.97 6.00 2.85
CA GLU A 71 12.07 5.40 3.62
C GLU A 71 11.63 4.11 4.33
N LYS A 72 10.37 4.08 4.79
CA LYS A 72 9.78 2.98 5.55
C LYS A 72 8.30 2.81 5.19
N VAL A 73 7.89 1.58 4.97
CA VAL A 73 6.48 1.19 4.86
C VAL A 73 6.15 0.18 5.95
N GLU A 74 5.24 0.53 6.84
CA GLU A 74 4.75 -0.36 7.88
C GLU A 74 3.59 -1.20 7.38
N LEU A 75 3.55 -2.46 7.80
CA LEU A 75 2.55 -3.44 7.40
C LEU A 75 1.71 -3.80 8.60
N TRP A 76 0.42 -3.54 8.46
CA TRP A 76 -0.59 -3.73 9.49
C TRP A 76 -1.71 -4.61 8.93
N LEU A 77 -2.25 -5.51 9.75
CA LEU A 77 -3.29 -6.45 9.33
C LEU A 77 -4.47 -6.42 10.28
N HIS A 78 -5.68 -6.33 9.73
CA HIS A 78 -6.89 -6.55 10.49
C HIS A 78 -7.70 -7.69 9.85
N TYR A 79 -8.13 -8.64 10.68
CA TYR A 79 -9.06 -9.69 10.26
C TYR A 79 -10.42 -9.46 10.94
N SER A 80 -11.40 -8.95 10.18
CA SER A 80 -12.77 -8.78 10.67
C SER A 80 -13.53 -10.12 10.56
N PRO A 81 -14.02 -10.69 11.67
CA PRO A 81 -14.92 -11.84 11.62
C PRO A 81 -16.22 -11.50 10.90
N LYS A 82 -16.82 -12.49 10.22
CA LYS A 82 -18.15 -12.31 9.63
C LYS A 82 -19.17 -12.05 10.73
N GLY A 83 -19.96 -10.99 10.60
CA GLY A 83 -21.10 -10.70 11.48
C GLY A 83 -20.88 -9.59 12.52
N ILE A 84 -19.69 -9.00 12.59
CA ILE A 84 -19.43 -7.83 13.44
C ILE A 84 -19.41 -6.59 12.54
N PRO A 85 -20.32 -5.62 12.72
CA PRO A 85 -20.21 -4.34 12.04
C PRO A 85 -18.97 -3.61 12.56
N SER A 86 -17.94 -3.47 11.73
CA SER A 86 -16.77 -2.66 12.01
C SER A 86 -16.84 -1.36 11.21
N THR A 87 -16.77 -0.23 11.92
CA THR A 87 -16.44 1.06 11.30
C THR A 87 -14.93 1.10 11.05
N PRO A 88 -14.42 1.83 10.03
CA PRO A 88 -12.97 1.94 9.82
C PRO A 88 -12.21 2.38 11.08
N SER A 89 -12.82 3.24 11.89
CA SER A 89 -12.29 3.73 13.17
C SER A 89 -12.26 2.70 14.32
N SER A 90 -12.97 1.58 14.19
CA SER A 90 -13.06 0.54 15.24
C SER A 90 -12.26 -0.71 14.91
N GLN A 91 -11.42 -0.68 13.86
CA GLN A 91 -10.60 -1.81 13.43
C GLN A 91 -9.26 -1.77 14.17
N CYS A 92 -9.00 -2.80 14.99
CA CYS A 92 -7.69 -2.99 15.59
C CYS A 92 -6.80 -3.75 14.60
N PHE A 93 -5.73 -3.10 14.14
CA PHE A 93 -4.74 -3.73 13.28
C PHE A 93 -3.58 -4.29 14.11
N ASP A 94 -3.15 -5.49 13.75
CA ASP A 94 -1.95 -6.13 14.27
C ASP A 94 -0.75 -5.72 13.41
N PHE A 95 0.34 -5.31 14.06
CA PHE A 95 1.59 -5.00 13.39
C PHE A 95 2.25 -6.28 12.86
N LEU A 96 2.50 -6.35 11.56
CA LEU A 96 3.19 -7.48 10.92
C LEU A 96 4.70 -7.23 10.79
N GLY A 97 5.11 -5.97 10.68
CA GLY A 97 6.50 -5.60 10.42
C GLY A 97 6.61 -4.38 9.53
N PHE A 98 7.81 -4.10 9.04
CA PHE A 98 8.06 -2.98 8.15
C PHE A 98 9.04 -3.35 7.04
N VAL A 99 9.01 -2.55 5.99
CA VAL A 99 9.87 -2.62 4.82
C VAL A 99 10.63 -1.31 4.73
N ALA A 100 11.96 -1.37 4.79
CA ALA A 100 12.80 -0.24 4.42
C ALA A 100 13.08 -0.30 2.92
N LEU A 101 12.98 0.83 2.23
CA LEU A 101 13.31 0.94 0.80
C LEU A 101 14.58 1.78 0.64
N SER A 102 15.40 1.43 -0.35
CA SER A 102 16.58 2.22 -0.69
C SER A 102 16.17 3.48 -1.41
N ASP A 103 16.87 4.59 -1.15
CA ASP A 103 16.77 5.85 -1.89
C ASP A 103 17.07 5.72 -3.39
N ASN A 104 17.47 4.53 -3.86
CA ASN A 104 17.71 4.20 -5.26
C ASN A 104 18.84 5.03 -5.89
N ALA A 105 19.72 5.60 -5.05
CA ALA A 105 20.94 6.29 -5.49
C ALA A 105 21.86 5.35 -6.30
N ALA A 106 21.91 4.07 -5.93
CA ALA A 106 22.70 3.05 -6.61
C ALA A 106 22.32 2.84 -8.08
N THR A 107 21.08 3.13 -8.48
CA THR A 107 20.63 3.02 -9.88
C THR A 107 20.56 4.37 -10.61
N ASN A 108 21.07 5.45 -10.00
CA ASN A 108 20.91 6.83 -10.45
C ASN A 108 19.44 7.25 -10.61
N TYR A 109 18.54 6.76 -9.75
CA TYR A 109 17.10 7.10 -9.78
C TYR A 109 16.41 6.74 -11.11
N LYS A 110 16.94 5.76 -11.86
CA LYS A 110 16.43 5.40 -13.19
C LYS A 110 15.37 4.30 -13.19
N SER A 111 15.24 3.58 -12.07
CA SER A 111 14.39 2.39 -11.97
C SER A 111 13.40 2.52 -10.82
N ARG A 112 12.17 2.04 -10.99
CA ARG A 112 11.24 1.88 -9.86
C ARG A 112 11.81 0.87 -8.87
N GLU A 113 11.60 1.12 -7.57
CA GLU A 113 12.09 0.23 -6.51
C GLU A 113 11.04 -0.83 -6.22
N LEU A 114 11.32 -2.10 -6.53
CA LEU A 114 10.44 -3.23 -6.25
C LEU A 114 10.96 -4.00 -5.05
N GLN A 115 10.21 -4.01 -3.96
CA GLN A 115 10.53 -4.77 -2.77
C GLN A 115 9.53 -5.90 -2.56
N SER A 116 10.00 -7.08 -2.14
CA SER A 116 9.17 -8.26 -1.93
C SER A 116 9.43 -8.90 -0.57
N VAL A 117 8.41 -8.93 0.28
CA VAL A 117 8.46 -9.58 1.60
C VAL A 117 7.61 -10.84 1.58
N ARG A 118 8.08 -11.91 2.23
CA ARG A 118 7.39 -13.20 2.34
C ARG A 118 6.71 -13.35 3.69
#